data_AF-A0A3P6SB50-F1
#
_entry.id   AF-A0A3P6SB50-F1
#
_cell.length_a   1.000
_cell.length_b   1.000
_cell.length_c   1.000
_cell.angle_alpha   90.00
_cell.angle_beta   90.00
_cell.angle_gamma   90.00
#
_symmetry.space_group_name_H-M   'P 1'
#
loop_
_entity.id
_entity.type
_entity.pdbx_description
1 polymer ?
#
loop_
_entity_poly.entity_id
_entity_poly.type
_entity_poly.pdbx_seq_one_letter_code
_entity_poly.pdbx_strand_id
1 'polypeptide(L)'
;FVLSTCALQKAIREIAKVPQVILEISIHGVRILDGKNGRQAADHDISHIQIVCQDERDLNCFTYISQDADRNLCHVFCVLTADVATEIIITLGHAFELAYKLQNGDPLEEIADV
;
A
#
# COMPACT_ATOMS: atom_id res chain seq x y z
N PHE A 1 -14.24 9.18 6.79
CA PHE A 1 -12.97 8.69 6.24
C PHE A 1 -12.61 9.31 4.87
N VAL A 2 -13.07 10.54 4.58
CA VAL A 2 -12.80 11.31 3.34
C VAL A 2 -12.26 12.70 3.71
N LEU A 3 -11.33 12.78 4.67
CA LEU A 3 -11.03 14.06 5.34
C LEU A 3 -9.60 14.60 5.21
N SER A 4 -8.70 14.01 4.42
CA SER A 4 -7.32 14.57 4.36
C SER A 4 -6.52 14.43 3.06
N THR A 5 -7.01 13.77 2.02
CA THR A 5 -6.24 13.66 0.76
C THR A 5 -6.02 15.01 0.09
N CYS A 6 -6.96 15.96 0.20
CA CYS A 6 -6.79 17.31 -0.36
C CYS A 6 -5.63 18.12 0.22
N ALA A 7 -5.26 17.93 1.49
CA ALA A 7 -4.15 18.65 2.11
C ALA A 7 -2.79 18.02 1.76
N LEU A 8 -2.71 16.68 1.71
CA LEU A 8 -1.51 15.97 1.26
C LEU A 8 -1.22 16.18 -0.24
N GLN A 9 -2.25 16.30 -1.09
CA GLN A 9 -2.09 16.61 -2.51
C GLN A 9 -1.32 17.91 -2.76
N LYS A 10 -1.54 18.95 -1.94
CA LYS A 10 -0.81 20.22 -2.05
C LYS A 10 0.68 20.06 -1.73
N ALA A 11 1.02 19.26 -0.72
CA ALA A 11 2.40 19.01 -0.33
C ALA A 11 3.16 18.15 -1.37
N ILE A 12 2.49 17.18 -1.99
CA ILE A 12 3.09 16.31 -3.02
C ILE A 12 3.36 17.08 -4.32
N ARG A 13 2.48 18.03 -4.71
CA ARG A 13 2.64 18.83 -5.94
C ARG A 13 3.77 19.86 -5.89
N GLU A 14 4.27 20.22 -4.70
CA GLU A 14 5.36 21.19 -4.55
C GLU A 14 6.78 20.60 -4.59
N ILE A 15 6.95 19.28 -4.71
CA ILE A 15 8.26 18.65 -4.47
C ILE A 15 8.94 18.16 -5.75
N ALA A 16 10.08 18.79 -6.04
CA ALA A 16 11.09 18.37 -6.99
C ALA A 16 11.52 16.89 -6.77
N LYS A 17 11.54 16.11 -7.86
CA LYS A 17 12.02 14.71 -7.96
C LYS A 17 11.38 13.73 -6.98
N VAL A 18 10.21 13.20 -7.36
CA VAL A 18 9.60 12.04 -6.70
C VAL A 18 10.61 10.86 -6.70
N PRO A 19 11.00 10.34 -5.53
CA PRO A 19 11.91 9.19 -5.45
C PRO A 19 11.23 7.92 -5.97
N GLN A 20 11.95 7.14 -6.78
CA GLN A 20 11.49 5.83 -7.22
C GLN A 20 11.66 4.83 -6.08
N VAL A 21 10.66 3.97 -5.89
CA VAL A 21 10.66 2.91 -4.87
C VAL A 21 10.22 1.60 -5.49
N ILE A 22 10.61 0.50 -4.85
CA ILE A 22 10.12 -0.85 -5.13
C ILE A 22 9.21 -1.24 -3.96
N LEU A 23 8.05 -1.80 -4.27
CA LEU A 23 7.09 -2.31 -3.29
C LEU A 23 7.10 -3.83 -3.35
N GLU A 24 7.40 -4.47 -2.22
CA GLU A 24 7.26 -5.90 -2.03
C GLU A 24 6.05 -6.15 -1.13
N ILE A 25 5.07 -6.88 -1.64
CA ILE A 25 3.80 -7.15 -0.96
C ILE A 25 3.74 -8.63 -0.62
N SER A 26 3.44 -8.97 0.63
CA SER A 26 3.27 -10.34 1.09
C SER A 26 2.23 -10.42 2.20
N ILE A 27 1.88 -11.64 2.63
CA ILE A 27 1.03 -11.87 3.79
C ILE A 27 1.63 -11.34 5.10
N HIS A 28 2.92 -11.02 5.13
CA HIS A 28 3.57 -10.43 6.31
C HIS A 28 3.46 -8.90 6.31
N GLY A 29 3.17 -8.28 5.16
CA GLY A 29 3.10 -6.84 5.05
C GLY A 29 3.71 -6.28 3.77
N VAL A 30 4.05 -4.99 3.82
CA VAL A 30 4.58 -4.21 2.71
C VAL A 30 5.97 -3.68 3.05
N ARG A 31 6.96 -4.13 2.28
CA ARG A 31 8.32 -3.57 2.32
C ARG A 31 8.51 -2.56 1.19
N ILE A 32 9.10 -1.43 1.55
CA ILE A 32 9.45 -0.36 0.62
C ILE A 32 10.96 -0.32 0.50
N LEU A 33 11.48 -0.44 -0.73
CA LEU A 33 12.90 -0.33 -1.02
C LEU A 33 13.18 0.90 -1.89
N ASP A 34 14.31 1.55 -1.67
CA ASP A 34 14.79 2.63 -2.52
C ASP A 34 15.10 2.07 -3.92
N GLY A 35 14.47 2.61 -4.96
CA GLY A 35 14.62 2.13 -6.33
C GLY A 35 16.02 2.28 -6.93
N LYS A 36 16.92 3.06 -6.31
CA LYS A 36 18.30 3.24 -6.78
C LYS A 36 19.27 2.20 -6.24
N ASN A 37 19.11 1.82 -4.97
CA ASN A 37 20.10 1.00 -4.26
C ASN A 37 19.50 -0.27 -3.63
N GLY A 38 18.19 -0.46 -3.72
CA GLY A 38 17.47 -1.62 -3.17
C GLY A 38 17.51 -1.71 -1.64
N ARG A 39 17.90 -0.64 -0.94
CA ARG A 39 17.91 -0.63 0.52
C ARG A 39 16.50 -0.44 1.03
N GLN A 40 16.14 -1.23 2.05
CA GLN A 40 14.87 -1.09 2.74
C GLN A 40 14.75 0.31 3.36
N ALA A 41 13.72 1.04 2.94
CA ALA A 41 13.36 2.36 3.42
C ALA A 41 12.29 2.28 4.51
N ALA A 42 11.34 1.36 4.38
CA ALA A 42 10.29 1.12 5.37
C ALA A 42 9.77 -0.31 5.29
N ASP A 43 9.15 -0.76 6.37
CA ASP A 43 8.51 -2.06 6.49
C ASP A 43 7.27 -1.91 7.38
N HIS A 44 6.13 -2.39 6.90
CA HIS A 44 4.85 -2.25 7.57
C HIS A 44 4.18 -3.61 7.62
N ASP A 45 3.98 -4.12 8.84
CA ASP A 45 3.24 -5.36 9.07
C ASP A 45 1.82 -5.23 8.50
N ILE A 46 1.34 -6.32 7.89
CA ILE A 46 -0.01 -6.40 7.33
C ILE A 46 -1.07 -6.04 8.39
N SER A 47 -0.87 -6.38 9.67
CA SER A 47 -1.81 -6.11 10.76
C SER A 47 -1.94 -4.62 11.07
N HIS A 48 -0.93 -3.83 10.71
CA HIS A 48 -0.91 -2.38 10.96
C HIS A 48 -1.44 -1.57 9.77
N ILE A 49 -1.63 -2.16 8.60
CA ILE A 49 -2.21 -1.47 7.46
C ILE A 49 -3.73 -1.61 7.50
N GLN A 50 -4.44 -0.48 7.59
CA GLN A 50 -5.88 -0.46 7.86
C GLN A 50 -6.72 -0.14 6.63
N ILE A 51 -6.21 0.76 5.79
CA ILE A 51 -6.95 1.29 4.65
C ILE A 51 -6.01 1.30 3.46
N VAL A 52 -6.52 0.86 2.31
CA VAL A 52 -5.88 1.05 1.01
C VAL A 52 -6.92 1.59 0.05
N CYS A 53 -6.62 2.67 -0.66
CA CYS A 53 -7.54 3.27 -1.62
C CYS A 53 -6.82 4.04 -2.74
N GLN A 54 -7.52 4.29 -3.85
CA GLN A 54 -7.06 5.23 -4.89
C GLN A 54 -7.51 6.65 -4.58
N ASP A 55 -6.80 7.62 -5.13
CA ASP A 55 -7.26 8.99 -5.16
C ASP A 55 -8.40 9.14 -6.18
N GLU A 56 -9.54 9.70 -5.75
CA GLU A 56 -10.72 9.89 -6.59
C GLU A 56 -10.50 10.86 -7.77
N ARG A 57 -9.46 11.71 -7.70
CA ARG A 57 -9.14 12.73 -8.71
C ARG A 57 -7.95 12.33 -9.58
N ASP A 58 -7.10 11.45 -9.08
CA ASP A 58 -5.95 10.92 -9.81
C ASP A 58 -5.78 9.42 -9.54
N LEU A 59 -6.45 8.61 -10.38
CA LEU A 59 -6.45 7.16 -10.26
C LEU A 59 -5.06 6.53 -10.44
N ASN A 60 -4.09 7.28 -10.96
CA ASN A 60 -2.69 6.83 -11.04
C ASN A 60 -1.97 6.90 -9.69
N CYS A 61 -2.60 7.47 -8.66
CA CYS A 61 -2.07 7.48 -7.31
C CYS A 61 -2.95 6.65 -6.37
N PHE A 62 -2.30 5.84 -5.56
CA PHE A 62 -2.93 5.09 -4.49
C PHE A 62 -2.27 5.43 -3.16
N THR A 63 -2.99 5.13 -2.09
CA THR A 63 -2.52 5.33 -0.73
C THR A 63 -2.87 4.15 0.15
N TYR A 64 -2.04 3.89 1.14
CA TYR A 64 -2.45 3.12 2.29
C TYR A 64 -2.14 3.85 3.61
N ILE A 65 -2.95 3.56 4.62
CA ILE A 65 -2.79 4.08 5.98
C ILE A 65 -2.29 2.97 6.87
N SER A 66 -1.12 3.17 7.47
CA SER A 66 -0.55 2.27 8.48
C SER A 66 -0.57 2.92 9.87
N GLN A 67 -0.74 2.09 10.89
CA GLN A 67 -0.58 2.50 12.28
C GLN A 67 0.88 2.34 12.71
N ASP A 68 1.50 3.43 13.16
CA ASP A 68 2.83 3.42 13.76
C ASP A 68 2.74 4.02 15.17
N ALA A 69 3.00 3.18 16.18
CA ALA A 69 2.73 3.47 17.58
C ALA A 69 1.30 4.04 17.79
N ASP A 70 1.19 5.33 18.12
CA ASP A 70 -0.08 6.02 18.38
C ASP A 70 -0.51 6.95 17.23
N ARG A 71 0.07 6.80 16.04
CA ARG A 71 -0.21 7.66 14.88
C ARG A 71 -0.59 6.85 13.65
N ASN A 72 -1.52 7.40 12.88
CA ASN A 72 -1.87 6.88 11.56
C ASN A 72 -1.06 7.64 10.51
N LEU A 73 -0.22 6.91 9.78
CA LEU A 73 0.62 7.44 8.71
C LEU A 73 -0.01 7.13 7.36
N CYS A 74 -0.12 8.16 6.52
CA CYS A 74 -0.67 8.06 5.18
C CYS A 74 0.48 7.99 4.17
N HIS A 75 0.62 6.86 3.48
CA HIS A 75 1.65 6.64 2.47
C HIS A 75 1.02 6.80 1.10
N VAL A 76 1.51 7.75 0.29
CA VAL A 76 0.97 8.03 -1.04
C VAL A 76 1.99 7.66 -2.10
N PHE A 77 1.56 6.89 -3.09
CA PHE A 77 2.38 6.44 -4.21
C PHE A 77 1.69 6.82 -5.51
N CYS A 78 2.49 7.14 -6.51
CA CYS A 78 2.00 7.34 -7.87
C CYS A 78 2.69 6.36 -8.81
N VAL A 79 1.91 5.77 -9.70
CA VAL A 79 2.31 4.75 -10.66
C VAL A 79 2.06 5.22 -12.08
N LEU A 80 2.46 4.40 -13.06
CA LEU A 80 2.40 4.76 -14.47
C LEU A 80 0.96 4.83 -15.00
N THR A 81 0.08 3.93 -14.55
CA THR A 81 -1.31 3.85 -15.00
C THR A 81 -2.25 3.50 -13.86
N ALA A 82 -3.51 3.89 -13.99
CA ALA A 82 -4.57 3.56 -13.05
C ALA A 82 -4.78 2.04 -12.90
N ASP A 83 -4.53 1.27 -13.96
CA ASP A 83 -4.63 -0.20 -13.92
C ASP A 83 -3.59 -0.78 -12.97
N VAL A 84 -2.35 -0.30 -13.03
CA VAL A 84 -1.27 -0.74 -12.10
C VAL A 84 -1.64 -0.38 -10.66
N ALA A 85 -2.22 0.80 -10.42
CA ALA A 85 -2.67 1.18 -9.07
C ALA A 85 -3.76 0.23 -8.57
N THR A 86 -4.69 -0.14 -9.45
CA THR A 86 -5.79 -1.06 -9.16
C THR A 86 -5.28 -2.46 -8.84
N GLU A 87 -4.35 -2.99 -9.64
CA GLU A 87 -3.71 -4.29 -9.40
C GLU A 87 -2.98 -4.34 -8.06
N ILE A 88 -2.27 -3.27 -7.68
CA ILE A 88 -1.60 -3.18 -6.38
C ILE A 88 -2.62 -3.24 -5.24
N ILE A 89 -3.73 -2.51 -5.35
CA ILE A 89 -4.78 -2.50 -4.32
C ILE A 89 -5.45 -3.85 -4.18
N ILE A 90 -5.76 -4.51 -5.31
CA ILE A 90 -6.32 -5.87 -5.30
C ILE A 90 -5.34 -6.84 -4.64
N THR A 91 -4.05 -6.75 -4.97
CA THR A 91 -3.00 -7.60 -4.38
C THR A 91 -2.91 -7.41 -2.87
N LEU A 92 -2.98 -6.16 -2.37
CA LEU A 92 -3.04 -5.87 -0.95
C LEU A 92 -4.31 -6.45 -0.31
N GLY A 93 -5.47 -6.31 -0.97
CA GLY A 93 -6.73 -6.90 -0.54
C GLY A 93 -6.64 -8.41 -0.32
N HIS A 94 -6.07 -9.13 -1.30
CA HIS A 94 -5.85 -10.57 -1.19
C HIS A 94 -4.85 -10.92 -0.07
N ALA A 95 -3.79 -10.14 0.10
CA ALA A 95 -2.83 -10.34 1.19
C ALA A 95 -3.49 -10.17 2.58
N PHE A 96 -4.35 -9.17 2.75
CA PHE A 96 -5.13 -9.00 3.99
C PHE A 96 -6.05 -10.19 4.27
N GLU A 97 -6.80 -10.61 3.26
CA GLU A 97 -7.72 -11.73 3.40
C GLU A 97 -6.97 -13.02 3.79
N LEU A 98 -5.85 -13.29 3.12
CA LEU A 98 -5.03 -14.47 3.38
C LEU A 98 -4.39 -14.42 4.77
N ALA A 99 -3.84 -13.26 5.18
CA ALA A 99 -3.26 -13.08 6.51
C ALA A 99 -4.31 -13.25 7.61
N TYR A 100 -5.53 -12.74 7.43
CA TYR A 100 -6.62 -12.87 8.38
C TYR A 100 -7.07 -14.33 8.55
N LYS A 101 -7.24 -15.06 7.44
CA LYS A 101 -7.57 -16.50 7.46
C LYS A 101 -6.51 -17.30 8.23
N LEU A 102 -5.22 -17.03 7.98
CA LEU A 102 -4.11 -17.68 8.68
C LEU A 102 -4.10 -17.39 10.18
N GLN A 103 -4.39 -16.15 10.59
CA GLN A 103 -4.45 -15.78 12.01
C GLN A 103 -5.61 -16.45 12.75
N ASN A 104 -6.73 -16.69 12.07
CA ASN A 104 -7.90 -17.36 12.65
C ASN A 104 -7.81 -18.89 12.60
N GLY A 105 -6.78 -19.44 11.96
CA GLY A 105 -6.62 -20.88 11.77
C GLY A 105 -7.59 -21.47 10.74
N ASP A 106 -8.16 -20.64 9.88
CA ASP A 106 -9.01 -21.10 8.79
C ASP A 106 -8.14 -21.83 7.75
N PRO A 107 -8.58 -23.00 7.24
CA PRO A 107 -7.83 -23.71 6.22
C PRO A 107 -7.71 -22.83 4.97
N LEU A 108 -6.50 -22.73 4.44
CA LEU A 108 -6.29 -22.20 3.11
C LEU A 108 -6.92 -23.17 2.13
N GLU A 109 -8.07 -22.83 1.57
CA GLU A 109 -8.47 -23.45 0.31
C GLU A 109 -7.34 -23.14 -0.68
N GLU A 110 -6.59 -24.17 -1.08
CA GLU A 110 -5.65 -24.07 -2.19
C GLU A 110 -6.43 -23.42 -3.34
N ILE A 111 -6.01 -22.22 -3.73
CA ILE A 111 -6.44 -21.64 -4.99
C ILE A 111 -5.84 -22.58 -6.03
N ALA A 112 -6.66 -23.55 -6.46
CA ALA A 112 -6.33 -24.43 -7.56
C ALA A 112 -5.90 -23.55 -8.73
N ASP A 113 -4.73 -23.88 -9.28
CA ASP A 113 -4.14 -23.31 -10.49
C ASP A 113 -5.19 -22.79 -11.48
N VAL A 114 -5.07 -21.50 -11.84
CA VAL A 114 -5.64 -20.96 -13.09
C VAL A 114 -4.57 -21.06 -14.18
#